data_AF-A0A060C6U8-F1
#
_entry.id   AF-A0A060C6U8-F1
#
_cell.length_a   1.000
_cell.length_b   1.000
_cell.length_c   1.000
_cell.angle_alpha   90.00
_cell.angle_beta   90.00
_cell.angle_gamma   90.00
#
_symmetry.space_group_name_H-M   'P 1'
#
loop_
_entity.id
_entity.type
_entity.pdbx_description
1 polymer ?
#
loop_
_entity_poly.entity_id
_entity_poly.type
_entity_poly.pdbx_seq_one_letter_code
_entity_poly.pdbx_strand_id
1 'polypeptide(L)'
;LGLRFGIHIMRGIPRKAVALSYPISGTDATARDVGVIEEGCEWNPDMVGLDHSHPAAAAYYRSIAELYSSWGVDFIKADDMLWPYHTQDIEALRSALDATGRDIELSLSPGRDLSLAHVEHLCAHATMWRVSDDL
;
A
#
# COMPACT_ATOMS: atom_id res chain seq x y z
N LEU A 1 -26.92 9.20 -4.14
CA LEU A 1 -26.93 7.79 -3.70
C LEU A 1 -26.65 7.63 -2.19
N GLY A 2 -25.89 8.54 -1.55
CA GLY A 2 -25.62 8.43 -0.10
C GLY A 2 -24.74 7.22 0.25
N LEU A 3 -23.94 6.76 -0.71
CA LEU A 3 -23.05 5.61 -0.59
C LEU A 3 -21.60 6.07 -0.43
N ARG A 4 -20.74 5.13 -0.01
CA ARG A 4 -19.28 5.27 0.00
C ARG A 4 -18.65 4.47 -1.15
N PHE A 5 -17.47 4.89 -1.60
CA PHE A 5 -16.72 4.27 -2.70
C PHE A 5 -15.43 3.62 -2.21
N GLY A 6 -15.19 2.37 -2.61
CA GLY A 6 -14.01 1.61 -2.22
C GLY A 6 -13.26 0.97 -3.39
N ILE A 7 -11.94 0.87 -3.26
CA ILE A 7 -11.05 0.25 -4.26
C ILE A 7 -10.16 -0.82 -3.64
N HIS A 8 -9.67 -1.71 -4.51
CA HIS A 8 -8.65 -2.70 -4.19
C HIS A 8 -7.30 -2.27 -4.76
N ILE A 9 -6.24 -2.40 -3.98
CA ILE A 9 -4.86 -2.14 -4.42
C ILE A 9 -3.95 -3.30 -4.00
N MET A 10 -2.86 -3.47 -4.74
CA MET A 10 -1.76 -4.36 -4.37
C MET A 10 -0.64 -3.53 -3.74
N ARG A 11 0.06 -4.07 -2.74
CA ARG A 11 1.26 -3.46 -2.14
C ARG A 11 2.31 -3.09 -3.20
N GLY A 12 3.04 -2.01 -2.93
CA GLY A 12 4.26 -1.67 -3.66
C GLY A 12 4.02 -0.85 -4.92
N ILE A 13 4.90 -1.02 -5.92
CA ILE A 13 4.95 -0.24 -7.16
C ILE A 13 4.87 -1.16 -8.39
N PRO A 14 4.23 -0.74 -9.52
CA PRO A 14 4.08 -1.62 -10.67
C PRO A 14 5.43 -2.03 -11.26
N ARG A 15 5.63 -3.34 -11.48
CA ARG A 15 6.82 -3.89 -12.14
C ARG A 15 7.12 -3.21 -13.48
N LYS A 16 6.06 -2.86 -14.22
CA LYS A 16 6.16 -2.14 -15.49
C LYS A 16 6.67 -0.71 -15.32
N ALA A 17 6.30 -0.01 -14.24
CA ALA A 17 6.79 1.33 -13.96
C ALA A 17 8.29 1.31 -13.63
N VAL A 18 8.73 0.31 -12.85
CA VAL A 18 10.14 0.07 -12.54
C VAL A 18 10.94 -0.22 -13.82
N ALA A 19 10.44 -1.14 -14.67
CA ALA A 19 11.11 -1.51 -15.92
C ALA A 19 11.27 -0.31 -16.88
N LEU A 20 10.25 0.53 -16.98
CA LEU A 20 10.22 1.72 -17.85
C LEU A 20 10.79 2.98 -17.19
N SER A 21 11.25 2.89 -15.93
CA SER A 21 11.79 4.02 -15.17
C SER A 21 10.87 5.24 -15.15
N TYR A 22 9.57 5.05 -14.91
CA TYR A 22 8.64 6.18 -14.85
C TYR A 22 8.94 7.11 -13.67
N PRO A 23 8.75 8.43 -13.82
CA PRO A 23 9.03 9.41 -12.77
C PRO A 23 8.09 9.24 -11.57
N ILE A 24 8.60 9.50 -10.36
CA ILE A 24 7.80 9.58 -9.14
C ILE A 24 7.40 11.03 -8.90
N SER A 25 6.09 11.27 -8.78
CA SER A 25 5.54 12.61 -8.58
C SER A 25 6.17 13.32 -7.38
N GLY A 26 6.54 14.59 -7.56
CA GLY A 26 7.13 15.43 -6.51
C GLY A 26 8.60 15.13 -6.18
N THR A 27 9.31 14.35 -7.00
CA THR A 27 10.72 14.02 -6.81
C THR A 27 11.48 14.02 -8.14
N ASP A 28 12.81 14.05 -8.08
CA ASP A 28 13.69 13.80 -9.23
C ASP A 28 13.98 12.30 -9.46
N ALA A 29 13.39 11.42 -8.65
CA ALA A 29 13.59 9.98 -8.70
C ALA A 29 12.57 9.30 -9.63
N THR A 30 12.90 8.06 -10.00
CA THR A 30 12.08 7.18 -10.83
C THR A 30 11.66 5.94 -10.06
N ALA A 31 10.65 5.23 -10.58
CA ALA A 31 10.22 3.94 -10.06
C ALA A 31 11.37 2.91 -10.01
N ARG A 32 12.38 3.03 -10.89
CA ARG A 32 13.56 2.15 -10.87
C ARG A 32 14.43 2.37 -9.65
N ASP A 33 14.49 3.60 -9.13
CA ASP A 33 15.37 3.96 -8.01
C ASP A 33 14.85 3.42 -6.68
N VAL A 34 13.56 3.05 -6.62
CA VAL A 34 12.90 2.59 -5.38
C VAL A 34 12.30 1.19 -5.47
N GLY A 35 12.11 0.62 -6.66
CA GLY A 35 11.46 -0.68 -6.81
C GLY A 35 12.39 -1.84 -6.49
N VAL A 36 11.98 -2.74 -5.57
CA VAL A 36 12.74 -3.92 -5.17
C VAL A 36 12.18 -5.15 -5.89
N ILE A 37 12.76 -5.50 -7.03
CA ILE A 37 12.20 -6.48 -7.98
C ILE A 37 12.03 -7.88 -7.36
N GLU A 38 12.90 -8.22 -6.42
CA GLU A 38 12.95 -9.46 -5.67
C GLU A 38 11.80 -9.57 -4.64
N GLU A 39 11.21 -8.45 -4.23
CA GLU A 39 10.10 -8.39 -3.28
C GLU A 39 8.74 -8.36 -3.98
N GLY A 40 8.45 -9.39 -4.78
CA GLY A 40 7.15 -9.57 -5.44
C GLY A 40 6.11 -10.24 -4.55
N CYS A 41 4.85 -10.15 -4.99
CA CYS A 41 3.76 -10.95 -4.47
C CYS A 41 3.78 -12.36 -5.09
N GLU A 42 3.62 -13.42 -4.29
CA GLU A 42 3.73 -14.81 -4.78
C GLU A 42 2.51 -15.25 -5.60
N TRP A 43 1.37 -14.57 -5.48
CA TRP A 43 0.13 -14.88 -6.20
C TRP A 43 -0.29 -13.82 -7.24
N ASN A 44 0.38 -12.67 -7.30
CA ASN A 44 0.09 -11.64 -8.30
C ASN A 44 1.40 -11.01 -8.84
N PRO A 45 1.63 -10.99 -10.16
CA PRO A 45 2.92 -10.56 -10.73
C PRO A 45 3.04 -9.04 -10.99
N ASP A 46 2.00 -8.26 -10.71
CA ASP A 46 1.85 -6.88 -11.19
C ASP A 46 2.80 -5.91 -10.49
N MET A 47 3.01 -6.11 -9.19
CA MET A 47 3.75 -5.20 -8.32
C MET A 47 5.06 -5.81 -7.82
N VAL A 48 5.93 -4.94 -7.34
CA VAL A 48 7.14 -5.25 -6.57
C VAL A 48 7.20 -4.33 -5.35
N GLY A 49 7.97 -4.71 -4.33
CA GLY A 49 8.17 -3.92 -3.12
C GLY A 49 8.89 -2.59 -3.37
N LEU A 50 8.99 -1.81 -2.31
CA LEU A 50 9.62 -0.50 -2.29
C LEU A 50 10.79 -0.48 -1.30
N ASP A 51 11.90 0.12 -1.70
CA ASP A 51 13.01 0.42 -0.81
C ASP A 51 12.65 1.63 0.05
N HIS A 52 12.14 1.37 1.25
CA HIS A 52 11.74 2.40 2.20
C HIS A 52 12.92 3.19 2.79
N SER A 53 14.17 2.79 2.53
CA SER A 53 15.34 3.61 2.87
C SER A 53 15.51 4.81 1.93
N HIS A 54 14.91 4.75 0.74
CA HIS A 54 14.93 5.83 -0.24
C HIS A 54 13.75 6.79 -0.03
N PRO A 55 13.97 8.11 0.12
CA PRO A 55 12.90 9.07 0.44
C PRO A 55 11.78 9.12 -0.62
N ALA A 56 12.08 8.76 -1.87
CA ALA A 56 11.08 8.71 -2.93
C ALA A 56 10.06 7.56 -2.78
N ALA A 57 10.33 6.53 -1.96
CA ALA A 57 9.34 5.49 -1.65
C ALA A 57 8.13 6.07 -0.90
N ALA A 58 8.39 6.91 0.12
CA ALA A 58 7.34 7.63 0.83
C ALA A 58 6.61 8.64 -0.09
N ALA A 59 7.34 9.29 -1.02
CA ALA A 59 6.73 10.18 -2.00
C ALA A 59 5.81 9.43 -2.97
N TYR A 60 6.16 8.20 -3.36
CA TYR A 60 5.30 7.35 -4.18
C TYR A 60 3.99 7.03 -3.46
N TYR A 61 4.03 6.56 -2.21
CA TYR A 61 2.81 6.32 -1.42
C TYR A 61 1.96 7.58 -1.24
N ARG A 62 2.60 8.75 -1.02
CA ARG A 62 1.90 10.03 -0.97
C ARG A 62 1.18 10.35 -2.28
N SER A 63 1.84 10.13 -3.42
CA SER A 63 1.24 10.42 -4.73
C SER A 63 0.03 9.55 -5.04
N ILE A 64 0.03 8.27 -4.64
CA ILE A 64 -1.13 7.40 -4.83
C ILE A 64 -2.25 7.75 -3.85
N ALA A 65 -1.94 8.11 -2.60
CA ALA A 65 -2.94 8.55 -1.64
C ALA A 65 -3.64 9.85 -2.09
N GLU A 66 -2.88 10.83 -2.58
CA GLU A 66 -3.41 12.06 -3.18
C GLU A 66 -4.32 11.76 -4.38
N LEU A 67 -3.92 10.81 -5.25
CA LEU A 67 -4.73 10.38 -6.38
C LEU A 67 -6.07 9.78 -5.91
N TYR A 68 -6.04 8.86 -4.95
CA TYR A 68 -7.25 8.22 -4.42
C TYR A 68 -8.16 9.21 -3.70
N SER A 69 -7.58 10.15 -2.95
CA SER A 69 -8.33 11.26 -2.33
C SER A 69 -9.00 12.14 -3.39
N SER A 70 -8.31 12.45 -4.50
CA SER A 70 -8.86 13.24 -5.61
C SER A 70 -10.05 12.56 -6.30
N TRP A 71 -10.11 11.24 -6.28
CA TRP A 71 -11.23 10.45 -6.80
C TRP A 71 -12.41 10.36 -5.83
N GLY A 72 -12.24 10.80 -4.59
CA GLY A 72 -13.25 10.66 -3.54
C GLY A 72 -13.37 9.24 -3.00
N VAL A 73 -12.28 8.46 -2.99
CA VAL A 73 -12.26 7.14 -2.35
C VAL A 73 -12.48 7.27 -0.85
N ASP A 74 -13.32 6.42 -0.28
CA ASP A 74 -13.62 6.37 1.16
C ASP A 74 -13.04 5.12 1.84
N PHE A 75 -12.67 4.10 1.06
CA PHE A 75 -12.22 2.81 1.55
C PHE A 75 -11.18 2.18 0.63
N ILE A 76 -10.10 1.68 1.21
CA ILE A 76 -9.07 0.93 0.48
C ILE A 76 -8.91 -0.45 1.11
N LYS A 77 -9.01 -1.49 0.28
CA LYS A 77 -8.50 -2.83 0.61
C LYS A 77 -7.13 -3.01 -0.03
N ALA A 78 -6.08 -3.04 0.79
CA ALA A 78 -4.70 -3.21 0.37
C ALA A 78 -4.26 -4.66 0.61
N ASP A 79 -3.89 -5.33 -0.48
CA ASP A 79 -3.49 -6.73 -0.49
C ASP A 79 -1.96 -6.90 -0.60
N ASP A 80 -1.48 -8.12 -0.37
CA ASP A 80 -0.03 -8.42 -0.25
C ASP A 80 0.65 -7.63 0.89
N MET A 81 -0.10 -7.24 1.93
CA MET A 81 0.41 -6.48 3.08
C MET A 81 0.75 -7.35 4.28
N LEU A 82 0.01 -8.46 4.44
CA LEU A 82 0.02 -9.25 5.67
C LEU A 82 0.72 -10.61 5.52
N TRP A 83 1.05 -11.03 4.30
CA TRP A 83 1.82 -12.25 4.05
C TRP A 83 2.84 -12.06 2.91
N PRO A 84 4.16 -12.04 3.23
CA PRO A 84 4.71 -11.88 4.57
C PRO A 84 4.26 -10.53 5.19
N TYR A 85 4.47 -10.35 6.50
CA TYR A 85 4.01 -9.12 7.16
C TYR A 85 4.88 -7.92 6.77
N HIS A 86 4.32 -6.95 6.02
CA HIS A 86 5.03 -5.80 5.48
C HIS A 86 4.82 -4.53 6.31
N THR A 87 5.47 -4.46 7.49
CA THR A 87 5.35 -3.33 8.43
C THR A 87 5.56 -1.97 7.77
N GLN A 88 6.64 -1.80 7.01
CA GLN A 88 7.00 -0.49 6.44
C GLN A 88 6.00 -0.01 5.36
N ASP A 89 5.48 -0.92 4.54
CA ASP A 89 4.44 -0.59 3.56
C ASP A 89 3.11 -0.20 4.23
N ILE A 90 2.74 -0.89 5.31
CA ILE A 90 1.54 -0.58 6.09
C ILE A 90 1.66 0.83 6.71
N GLU A 91 2.78 1.12 7.36
CA GLU A 91 3.04 2.43 7.97
C GLU A 91 3.09 3.55 6.93
N ALA A 92 3.77 3.33 5.80
CA ALA A 92 3.91 4.31 4.73
C ALA A 92 2.56 4.61 4.07
N LEU A 93 1.75 3.59 3.78
CA LEU A 93 0.40 3.79 3.21
C LEU A 93 -0.51 4.50 4.21
N ARG A 94 -0.53 4.10 5.48
CA ARG A 94 -1.34 4.77 6.52
C ARG A 94 -0.96 6.25 6.64
N SER A 95 0.33 6.54 6.78
CA SER A 95 0.83 7.91 6.88
C SER A 95 0.49 8.74 5.63
N ALA A 96 0.56 8.15 4.44
CA ALA A 96 0.21 8.83 3.19
C ALA A 96 -1.29 9.16 3.13
N LEU A 97 -2.16 8.23 3.54
CA LEU A 97 -3.61 8.46 3.61
C LEU A 97 -3.96 9.55 4.61
N ASP A 98 -3.35 9.55 5.80
CA ASP A 98 -3.57 10.59 6.83
C ASP A 98 -3.20 11.98 6.31
N ALA A 99 -2.09 12.09 5.57
CA ALA A 99 -1.62 13.34 5.00
C ALA A 99 -2.58 13.95 3.97
N THR A 100 -3.50 13.16 3.39
CA THR A 100 -4.51 13.69 2.46
C THR A 100 -5.59 14.53 3.15
N GLY A 101 -5.75 14.39 4.47
CA GLY A 101 -6.83 15.01 5.24
C GLY A 101 -8.23 14.44 4.94
N ARG A 102 -8.34 13.42 4.08
CA ARG A 102 -9.59 12.70 3.81
C ARG A 102 -9.65 11.46 4.70
N ASP A 103 -10.81 11.23 5.30
CA ASP A 103 -11.06 10.03 6.08
C ASP A 103 -11.21 8.82 5.15
N ILE A 104 -10.15 8.02 5.05
CA ILE A 104 -10.08 6.83 4.20
C ILE A 104 -9.83 5.62 5.10
N GLU A 105 -10.82 4.72 5.13
CA GLU A 105 -10.75 3.47 5.86
C GLU A 105 -9.75 2.52 5.20
N LEU A 106 -8.91 1.88 6.01
CA LEU A 106 -7.88 0.96 5.52
C LEU A 106 -8.14 -0.48 5.98
N SER A 107 -8.33 -1.36 5.00
CA SER A 107 -8.44 -2.81 5.17
C SER A 107 -7.19 -3.50 4.66
N LEU A 108 -6.58 -4.39 5.46
CA LEU A 108 -5.37 -5.12 5.08
C LEU A 108 -5.63 -6.61 4.76
N SER A 109 -4.95 -7.17 3.76
CA SER A 109 -5.02 -8.58 3.37
C SER A 109 -3.66 -9.13 2.86
N PRO A 110 -3.48 -10.46 2.75
CA PRO A 110 -4.38 -11.56 3.15
C PRO A 110 -4.12 -12.08 4.58
N GLY A 111 -5.04 -12.84 5.16
CA GLY A 111 -4.91 -13.32 6.55
C GLY A 111 -4.27 -14.69 6.71
N ARG A 112 -3.38 -15.13 5.80
CA ARG A 112 -2.96 -16.53 5.65
C ARG A 112 -2.40 -17.19 6.93
N ASP A 113 -1.58 -16.47 7.69
CA ASP A 113 -1.01 -16.92 8.97
C ASP A 113 -0.88 -15.74 9.96
N LEU A 114 -1.96 -14.97 10.14
CA LEU A 114 -1.89 -13.75 10.93
C LEU A 114 -1.72 -14.06 12.44
N SER A 115 -0.61 -13.61 13.02
CA SER A 115 -0.29 -13.74 14.44
C SER A 115 -0.87 -12.60 15.28
N LEU A 116 -1.30 -12.92 16.52
CA LEU A 116 -1.69 -11.90 17.50
C LEU A 116 -0.52 -10.98 17.92
N ALA A 117 0.72 -11.34 17.61
CA ALA A 117 1.90 -10.51 17.86
C ALA A 117 1.84 -9.14 17.16
N HIS A 118 1.04 -9.00 16.10
CA HIS A 118 0.89 -7.76 15.35
C HIS A 118 -0.34 -6.92 15.74
N VAL A 119 -1.13 -7.34 16.73
CA VAL A 119 -2.42 -6.68 17.06
C VAL A 119 -2.26 -5.20 17.38
N GLU A 120 -1.27 -4.82 18.19
CA GLU A 120 -1.06 -3.41 18.54
C GLU A 120 -0.74 -2.56 17.31
N HIS A 121 0.13 -3.06 16.43
CA HIS A 121 0.49 -2.41 15.18
C HIS A 121 -0.72 -2.32 14.22
N LEU A 122 -1.48 -3.39 14.07
CA LEU A 122 -2.69 -3.40 13.24
C LEU A 122 -3.74 -2.40 13.73
N CYS A 123 -4.00 -2.36 15.03
CA CYS A 123 -4.91 -1.39 15.64
C CYS A 123 -4.44 0.06 15.42
N ALA A 124 -3.13 0.31 15.38
CA ALA A 124 -2.57 1.64 15.17
C ALA A 124 -2.62 2.09 13.70
N HIS A 125 -2.60 1.16 12.74
CA HIS A 125 -2.40 1.48 11.33
C HIS A 125 -3.52 1.07 10.39
N ALA A 126 -4.51 0.29 10.81
CA ALA A 126 -5.61 -0.15 9.95
C ALA A 126 -6.96 -0.12 10.68
N THR A 127 -8.02 0.12 9.91
CA THR A 127 -9.40 0.01 10.41
C THR A 127 -9.79 -1.45 10.57
N MET A 128 -9.33 -2.30 9.65
CA MET A 128 -9.64 -3.73 9.65
C MET A 128 -8.56 -4.54 8.94
N TRP A 129 -8.51 -5.83 9.22
CA TRP A 129 -7.59 -6.76 8.60
C TRP A 129 -8.22 -8.15 8.48
N ARG A 130 -7.73 -8.92 7.53
CA ARG A 130 -8.12 -10.33 7.34
C ARG A 130 -7.47 -11.20 8.42
N VAL A 131 -8.25 -12.11 9.00
CA VAL A 131 -7.76 -13.11 9.97
C VAL A 131 -7.57 -14.51 9.36
N SER A 132 -7.94 -14.68 8.08
CA SER A 132 -7.80 -15.91 7.31
C SER A 132 -7.41 -15.62 5.86
N ASP A 133 -6.93 -16.64 5.16
CA ASP A 133 -6.86 -16.64 3.69
C ASP A 133 -8.27 -16.54 3.07
N ASP A 134 -8.36 -16.48 1.74
CA ASP A 134 -9.62 -16.30 1.00
C ASP A 134 -10.65 -17.40 1.34
N LEU A 135 -11.91 -16.98 1.46
CA LEU A 135 -13.07 -17.81 1.82
C LEU A 135 -13.92 -18.14 0.60
#